data_AF-A0A357N0V9-F1
#
_entry.id   AF-A0A357N0V9-F1
#
_cell.length_a   1.000
_cell.length_b   1.000
_cell.length_c   1.000
_cell.angle_alpha   90.00
_cell.angle_beta   90.00
_cell.angle_gamma   90.00
#
_symmetry.space_group_name_H-M   'P 1'
#
loop_
_entity.id
_entity.type
_entity.pdbx_description
1 polymer ?
#
loop_
_entity_poly.entity_id
_entity_poly.type
_entity_poly.pdbx_seq_one_letter_code
_entity_poly.pdbx_strand_id
1 'polypeptide(L)' 'RVLRPGGRLLLCSLARHEHKAAVEAYGHVNLGFSDKELRRFVDKAGLQVSSLETVTREKRPPHFEVISLIANKP' A
#
# COMPACT_ATOMS: atom_id res chain seq x y z
N ARG A 1 10.41 15.51 4.28
CA ARG A 1 10.25 15.25 2.82
C ARG A 1 11.59 14.77 2.28
N VAL A 2 11.68 13.56 1.71
CA VAL A 2 12.97 12.93 1.33
C VAL A 2 13.15 12.69 -0.18
N LEU A 3 12.08 12.83 -0.98
CA LEU A 3 12.16 12.71 -2.44
C LEU A 3 12.56 14.04 -3.10
N ARG A 4 13.60 14.00 -3.94
CA ARG A 4 13.94 15.10 -4.88
C ARG A 4 12.96 15.14 -6.07
N PRO A 5 12.82 16.26 -6.79
CA PRO A 5 12.12 16.29 -8.09
C PRO A 5 12.63 15.20 -9.03
N GLY A 6 11.73 14.53 -9.76
CA GLY A 6 12.00 13.32 -10.54
C GLY A 6 12.26 12.05 -9.71
N GLY A 7 12.18 12.11 -8.38
CA GLY A 7 12.35 10.96 -7.50
C GLY A 7 11.16 10.00 -7.55
N ARG A 8 11.41 8.71 -7.32
CA ARG A 8 10.38 7.65 -7.35
C ARG A 8 10.06 7.13 -5.96
N LEU A 9 8.78 6.92 -5.70
CA LEU A 9 8.24 6.16 -4.59
C LEU A 9 7.89 4.75 -5.08
N LEU A 10 8.38 3.73 -4.39
CA LEU A 10 7.83 2.38 -4.42
C LEU A 10 7.22 2.12 -3.04
N LEU A 11 5.95 1.73 -3.01
CA LEU A 11 5.21 1.39 -1.81
C LEU A 11 4.68 -0.04 -1.97
N CYS A 12 4.90 -0.88 -0.97
CA CYS A 12 4.25 -2.17 -0.85
C CYS A 12 3.54 -2.25 0.51
N SER A 13 2.30 -2.73 0.51
CA SER A 13 1.51 -2.91 1.72
C SER A 13 0.55 -4.09 1.56
N LEU A 14 0.06 -4.61 2.67
CA LEU A 14 -1.15 -5.45 2.64
C LEU A 14 -2.32 -4.64 2.08
N ALA A 15 -3.08 -5.27 1.20
CA ALA A 15 -4.40 -4.81 0.81
C ALA A 15 -5.34 -4.85 2.00
N ARG A 16 -6.39 -4.03 1.95
CA ARG A 16 -7.35 -3.94 3.05
C ARG A 16 -7.98 -5.30 3.34
N HIS A 17 -7.98 -5.70 4.61
CA HIS A 17 -8.49 -6.99 5.05
C HIS A 17 -9.23 -6.89 6.39
N GLU A 18 -9.99 -7.92 6.76
CA GLU A 18 -10.77 -7.95 8.01
C GLU A 18 -10.19 -8.88 9.10
N HIS A 19 -9.06 -9.54 8.81
CA HIS A 19 -8.43 -10.54 9.69
C HIS A 19 -7.70 -9.94 10.92
N LYS A 20 -8.43 -9.26 11.81
CA LYS A 20 -7.89 -8.63 13.04
C LYS A 20 -7.17 -9.63 13.93
N ALA A 21 -7.79 -10.79 14.20
CA ALA A 21 -7.21 -11.82 15.06
C ALA A 21 -5.88 -12.37 14.54
N ALA A 22 -5.69 -12.42 13.22
CA ALA A 22 -4.44 -12.90 12.61
C ALA A 22 -3.26 -11.93 12.81
N VAL A 23 -3.55 -10.64 13.06
CA VAL A 23 -2.53 -9.60 13.16
C VAL A 23 -2.40 -8.98 14.56
N GLU A 24 -3.30 -9.32 15.48
CA GLU A 24 -3.36 -8.79 16.85
C GLU A 24 -2.08 -9.04 17.63
N ALA A 25 -1.50 -10.23 17.50
CA ALA A 25 -0.22 -10.60 18.14
C ALA A 25 0.97 -9.73 17.68
N TYR A 26 0.86 -9.10 16.51
CA TYR A 26 1.90 -8.24 15.94
C TYR A 26 1.65 -6.75 16.21
N GLY A 27 0.60 -6.40 16.96
CA GLY A 27 0.29 -5.01 17.31
C GLY A 27 -0.09 -4.15 16.10
N HIS A 28 -0.62 -4.76 15.03
CA HIS A 28 -0.99 -4.03 13.83
C HIS A 28 -2.13 -3.03 14.11
N VAL A 29 -1.85 -1.74 13.92
CA VAL A 29 -2.83 -0.65 14.07
C VAL A 29 -3.64 -0.39 12.81
N ASN A 30 -3.19 -0.89 11.66
CA ASN A 30 -3.83 -0.76 10.35
C ASN A 30 -4.10 -2.15 9.77
N LEU A 31 -5.26 -2.34 9.14
CA LEU A 31 -5.65 -3.61 8.50
C LEU A 31 -5.47 -3.53 6.98
N GLY A 32 -4.28 -3.11 6.57
CA GLY A 32 -3.97 -2.80 5.17
C GLY A 32 -4.70 -1.57 4.65
N PHE A 33 -4.55 -1.33 3.34
CA PHE A 33 -5.12 -0.18 2.64
C PHE A 33 -5.80 -0.59 1.35
N SER A 34 -6.84 0.15 0.97
CA SER A 34 -7.43 0.06 -0.37
C SER A 34 -6.64 0.89 -1.38
N ASP A 35 -6.78 0.55 -2.66
CA ASP A 35 -6.23 1.33 -3.78
C ASP A 35 -6.62 2.81 -3.71
N LYS A 36 -7.87 3.08 -3.32
CA LYS A 36 -8.41 4.43 -3.22
C LYS A 36 -7.75 5.24 -2.10
N GLU A 37 -7.47 4.61 -0.96
CA GLU A 37 -6.76 5.24 0.16
C GLU A 37 -5.32 5.57 -0.23
N LEU A 38 -4.61 4.60 -0.83
CA LEU A 38 -3.23 4.78 -1.27
C LEU A 38 -3.10 5.89 -2.32
N ARG A 39 -3.99 5.88 -3.32
CA ARG A 39 -4.06 6.96 -4.32
C ARG A 39 -4.28 8.32 -3.67
N ARG A 40 -5.25 8.43 -2.77
CA ARG A 40 -5.52 9.68 -2.03
C ARG A 40 -4.30 10.17 -1.25
N PHE A 41 -3.54 9.27 -0.61
CA PHE A 41 -2.34 9.66 0.14
C PHE A 41 -1.24 10.18 -0.77
N VAL A 42 -1.02 9.51 -1.91
CA VAL A 42 -0.01 9.89 -2.90
C VAL A 42 -0.37 11.23 -3.55
N ASP A 43 -1.63 11.41 -3.94
CA ASP A 43 -2.13 12.67 -4.51
C ASP A 43 -1.98 13.82 -3.50
N LYS A 44 -2.37 13.60 -2.24
CA LYS A 44 -2.20 14.59 -1.15
C LYS A 44 -0.72 14.92 -0.89
N ALA A 45 0.20 14.00 -1.15
CA ALA A 45 1.63 14.24 -1.04
C ALA A 45 2.21 15.04 -2.23
N GLY A 46 1.43 15.28 -3.29
CA GLY A 46 1.84 15.94 -4.52
C GLY A 46 2.68 15.04 -5.44
N LEU A 47 2.51 13.73 -5.33
CA LEU A 47 3.15 12.74 -6.19
C LEU A 47 2.17 12.28 -7.28
N GLN A 48 2.69 11.78 -8.39
CA GLN A 48 1.90 11.26 -9.51
C GLN A 48 2.01 9.74 -9.56
N VAL A 49 0.89 9.04 -9.39
CA VAL A 49 0.84 7.57 -9.47
C VAL A 49 1.13 7.12 -10.90
N SER A 50 2.13 6.26 -11.08
CA SER A 50 2.44 5.60 -12.36
C SER A 50 1.90 4.17 -12.45
N SER A 51 1.83 3.45 -11.32
CA SER A 51 1.18 2.13 -11.25
C SER A 51 0.60 1.88 -9.86
N LEU A 52 -0.47 1.09 -9.81
CA LEU A 52 -1.13 0.65 -8.58
C LEU A 52 -1.84 -0.67 -8.87
N GLU A 53 -1.39 -1.75 -8.24
CA GLU A 53 -1.89 -3.10 -8.52
C GLU A 53 -1.72 -4.04 -7.32
N THR A 54 -2.62 -5.02 -7.21
CA THR A 54 -2.40 -6.19 -6.34
C THR A 54 -1.42 -7.13 -7.02
N VAL A 55 -0.24 -7.32 -6.41
CA VAL A 55 0.86 -8.08 -7.01
C VAL A 55 0.87 -9.55 -6.59
N THR A 56 0.37 -9.87 -5.40
CA THR A 56 0.36 -11.24 -4.90
C THR A 56 -0.83 -11.48 -3.99
N ARG A 57 -1.24 -12.76 -3.93
CA ARG A 57 -2.20 -13.28 -2.95
C ARG A 57 -1.63 -14.53 -2.32
N GLU A 58 -1.65 -14.60 -0.99
CA GLU A 58 -1.18 -15.76 -0.27
C GLU A 58 -2.04 -16.99 -0.55
N LYS A 59 -1.38 -18.14 -0.74
CA LYS A 59 -2.08 -19.41 -1.02
C LYS A 59 -2.76 -20.01 0.20
N ARG A 60 -2.30 -19.69 1.41
CA ARG A 60 -2.86 -20.20 2.65
C ARG A 60 -3.81 -19.18 3.27
N PRO A 61 -4.84 -19.63 4.00
CA PRO A 61 -5.62 -18.72 4.82
C PRO A 61 -4.71 -17.89 5.74
N PRO A 62 -4.98 -16.59 5.89
CA PRO A 62 -6.22 -15.93 5.51
C PRO A 62 -6.22 -15.30 4.09
N HIS A 63 -5.29 -15.67 3.22
CA HIS A 63 -5.20 -15.20 1.83
C HIS A 63 -4.97 -13.70 1.71
N PHE A 64 -4.03 -13.17 2.50
CA PHE A 64 -3.64 -11.77 2.37
C PHE A 64 -3.19 -11.44 0.95
N GLU A 65 -3.55 -10.24 0.53
CA GLU A 65 -3.12 -9.67 -0.75
C GLU A 65 -2.11 -8.57 -0.50
N VAL A 66 -1.14 -8.44 -1.40
CA VAL A 66 -0.16 -7.35 -1.37
C VAL A 66 -0.45 -6.40 -2.52
N ILE A 67 -0.59 -5.12 -2.20
CA ILE A 67 -0.66 -4.03 -3.17
C ILE A 67 0.72 -3.41 -3.33
N SER A 68 1.08 -3.13 -4.58
CA SER A 68 2.24 -2.32 -4.98
C SER A 68 1.78 -1.02 -5.62
N LEU A 69 2.43 0.09 -5.27
CA LEU A 69 2.21 1.40 -5.87
C LEU A 69 3.57 1.99 -6.26
N ILE A 70 3.67 2.45 -7.51
CA ILE A 70 4.77 3.29 -7.97
C ILE A 70 4.24 4.69 -8.24
N ALA A 71 4.92 5.70 -7.72
CA ALA A 71 4.64 7.10 -8.01
C ALA A 71 5.92 7.90 -8.21
N ASN A 72 5.83 9.04 -8.88
CA ASN A 72 6.95 9.92 -9.12
C ASN A 72 6.66 11.31 -8.56
N LYS A 73 7.69 11.95 -8.03
CA LYS A 73 7.64 13.36 -7.66
C LYS A 73 7.91 14.18 -8.93
N PRO A 74 6.99 15.06 -9.34
CA PRO A 74 7.24 16.00 -10.43
C PRO A 74 8.51 16.82 -10.22
#